data_AF-A0A2J0KMT7-F1
#
_entry.id   AF-A0A2J0KMT7-F1
#
_cell.length_a   1.000
_cell.length_b   1.000
_cell.length_c   1.000
_cell.angle_alpha   90.00
_cell.angle_beta   90.00
_cell.angle_gamma   90.00
#
_symmetry.space_group_name_H-M   'P 1'
#
loop_
_entity.id
_entity.type
_entity.pdbx_description
1 polymer ?
#
loop_
_entity_poly.entity_id
_entity_poly.type
_entity_poly.pdbx_seq_one_letter_code
_entity_poly.pdbx_strand_id
1 'polypeptide(L)'
;MLWFNVKAIGAMALFLKSKEGDFAMKKHKYSRDLIKKIRDESSLVDIASNFLSLRRTSGWTRDYIGLCPFHQERHPSFRIVVEKKIFCCYGCGVFGDVFDFIMRINRFSFVESVKYLGKRSGIL
;
A
#
# COMPACT_ATOMS: atom_id res chain seq x y z
N MET A 1 -1.80 -20.81 -37.67
CA MET A 1 -0.87 -21.26 -36.63
C MET A 1 -0.08 -20.05 -36.15
N LEU A 2 -0.32 -19.59 -34.93
CA LEU A 2 0.70 -19.00 -34.06
C LEU A 2 0.07 -18.87 -32.66
N TRP A 3 0.63 -19.67 -31.77
CA TRP A 3 0.12 -20.09 -30.48
C TRP A 3 0.57 -19.04 -29.46
N PHE A 4 -0.19 -17.96 -29.26
CA PHE A 4 0.11 -17.02 -28.17
C PHE A 4 -0.37 -17.63 -26.85
N ASN A 5 0.62 -17.95 -26.04
CA ASN A 5 0.56 -18.78 -24.86
C ASN A 5 -0.25 -18.09 -23.74
N VAL A 6 -1.49 -18.54 -23.56
CA VAL A 6 -2.47 -18.03 -22.56
C VAL A 6 -2.04 -18.29 -21.10
N LYS A 7 -0.88 -18.93 -20.87
CA LYS A 7 -0.40 -19.28 -19.51
C LYS A 7 0.11 -18.09 -18.70
N ALA A 8 0.54 -16.99 -19.33
CA ALA A 8 1.09 -15.83 -18.61
C ALA A 8 0.01 -15.00 -17.88
N ILE A 9 -1.22 -14.98 -18.39
CA ILE A 9 -2.33 -14.21 -17.81
C ILE A 9 -2.88 -14.89 -16.54
N GLY A 10 -2.84 -16.23 -16.50
CA GLY A 10 -3.34 -17.02 -15.37
C GLY A 10 -2.56 -16.84 -14.06
N ALA A 11 -1.24 -16.67 -14.13
CA ALA A 11 -0.38 -16.52 -12.94
C ALA A 11 -0.61 -15.18 -12.23
N MET A 12 -0.86 -14.09 -12.99
CA MET A 12 -1.17 -12.77 -12.42
C MET A 12 -2.55 -12.76 -11.75
N ALA A 13 -3.55 -13.41 -12.34
CA ALA A 13 -4.89 -13.53 -11.77
C ALA A 13 -4.92 -14.39 -10.48
N LEU A 14 -4.08 -15.43 -10.41
CA LEU A 14 -3.92 -16.26 -9.20
C LEU A 14 -3.19 -15.52 -8.07
N PHE A 15 -2.18 -14.69 -8.41
CA PHE A 15 -1.49 -13.84 -7.43
C PHE A 15 -2.41 -12.74 -6.86
N LEU A 16 -3.28 -12.16 -7.68
CA LEU A 16 -4.29 -11.19 -7.24
C LEU A 16 -5.36 -11.85 -6.36
N LYS A 17 -5.82 -13.07 -6.69
CA LYS A 17 -6.75 -13.84 -5.85
C LYS A 17 -6.14 -14.29 -4.51
N SER A 18 -4.84 -14.59 -4.46
CA SER A 18 -4.13 -14.87 -3.19
C SER A 18 -4.13 -13.65 -2.27
N LYS A 19 -3.95 -12.43 -2.79
CA LYS A 19 -3.96 -11.21 -1.96
C LYS A 19 -5.35 -10.84 -1.44
N GLU A 20 -6.41 -11.20 -2.15
CA GLU A 20 -7.78 -11.02 -1.68
C GLU A 20 -8.18 -12.02 -0.57
N GLY A 21 -7.48 -13.16 -0.45
CA GLY A 21 -7.80 -14.25 0.47
C GLY A 21 -6.81 -14.51 1.62
N ASP A 22 -5.55 -14.08 1.52
CA ASP A 22 -4.49 -14.45 2.48
C ASP A 22 -4.27 -13.43 3.61
N PHE A 23 -5.02 -12.31 3.62
CA PHE A 23 -5.26 -11.57 4.85
C PHE A 23 -6.29 -12.36 5.67
N ALA A 24 -5.89 -13.55 6.12
CA ALA A 24 -6.60 -14.33 7.12
C ALA A 24 -6.95 -13.38 8.25
N MET A 25 -8.23 -13.03 8.29
CA MET A 25 -8.85 -12.14 9.24
C MET A 25 -8.80 -12.83 10.60
N LYS A 26 -7.63 -12.82 11.23
CA LYS A 26 -7.46 -13.15 12.64
C LYS A 26 -8.45 -12.26 13.38
N LYS A 27 -9.26 -12.87 14.25
CA LYS A 27 -10.34 -12.19 14.98
C LYS A 27 -9.74 -11.01 15.75
N HIS A 28 -9.86 -9.81 15.21
CA HIS A 28 -9.39 -8.58 15.83
C HIS A 28 -10.58 -7.88 16.48
N LYS A 29 -10.32 -7.08 17.53
CA LYS A 29 -11.40 -6.39 18.26
C LYS A 29 -12.12 -5.31 17.44
N TYR A 30 -11.56 -4.92 16.29
CA TYR A 30 -12.08 -3.86 15.43
C TYR A 30 -12.96 -4.44 14.32
N SER A 31 -14.12 -3.83 14.08
CA SER A 31 -15.00 -4.25 13.00
C SER A 31 -14.38 -3.97 11.62
N ARG A 32 -14.79 -4.75 10.61
CA ARG A 32 -14.34 -4.53 9.22
C ARG A 32 -14.67 -3.12 8.72
N ASP A 33 -15.85 -2.61 9.07
CA ASP A 33 -16.30 -1.27 8.64
C ASP A 33 -15.45 -0.17 9.27
N LEU A 34 -15.06 -0.33 10.53
CA LEU A 34 -14.16 0.60 11.20
C LEU A 34 -12.77 0.61 10.54
N ILE A 35 -12.21 -0.57 10.26
CA ILE A 35 -10.92 -0.69 9.56
C ILE A 35 -11.00 -0.07 8.16
N LYS A 36 -12.09 -0.32 7.42
CA LYS A 36 -12.34 0.29 6.11
C LYS A 36 -12.42 1.81 6.21
N LYS A 37 -13.16 2.34 7.19
CA LYS A 37 -13.29 3.78 7.41
C LYS A 37 -11.93 4.42 7.70
N ILE A 38 -11.12 3.81 8.58
CA ILE A 38 -9.76 4.29 8.88
C ILE A 38 -8.89 4.29 7.62
N ARG A 39 -8.91 3.22 6.83
CA ARG A 39 -8.20 3.17 5.54
C ARG A 39 -8.65 4.29 4.61
N ASP A 40 -9.96 4.50 4.52
CA ASP A 40 -10.54 5.41 3.55
C ASP A 40 -10.22 6.88 3.85
N GLU A 41 -10.20 7.25 5.13
CA GLU A 41 -9.87 8.60 5.62
C GLU A 41 -8.35 8.83 5.75
N SER A 42 -7.54 7.78 5.66
CA SER A 42 -6.09 7.89 5.78
C SER A 42 -5.44 8.17 4.42
N SER A 43 -5.06 9.42 4.19
CA SER A 43 -4.30 9.83 3.01
C SER A 43 -2.87 9.26 3.03
N LEU A 44 -2.58 8.32 2.12
CA LEU A 44 -1.27 7.68 2.02
C LEU A 44 -0.16 8.70 1.68
N VAL A 45 -0.48 9.71 0.86
CA VAL A 45 0.46 10.77 0.49
C VAL A 45 0.84 11.59 1.72
N ASP A 46 -0.14 12.02 2.52
CA ASP A 46 0.12 12.86 3.69
C ASP A 46 0.87 12.08 4.77
N ILE A 47 0.57 10.79 4.92
CA ILE A 47 1.25 9.91 5.86
C ILE A 47 2.70 9.68 5.41
N ALA A 48 2.91 9.28 4.16
CA ALA A 48 4.24 9.00 3.60
C ALA A 48 5.13 10.25 3.55
N SER A 49 4.56 11.43 3.27
CA SER A 49 5.29 12.70 3.23
C SER A 49 5.96 13.07 4.57
N ASN A 50 5.51 12.51 5.70
CA ASN A 50 6.21 12.71 6.99
C ASN A 50 7.53 11.94 7.08
N PHE A 51 7.74 10.93 6.23
CA PHE A 51 8.90 10.04 6.28
C PHE A 51 9.80 10.18 5.06
N LEU A 52 9.25 10.56 3.91
CA LEU A 52 9.99 10.68 2.66
C LEU A 52 9.62 11.93 1.87
N SER A 53 10.60 12.47 1.15
CA SER A 53 10.37 13.53 0.18
C SER A 53 9.73 12.96 -1.08
N LEU A 54 8.45 13.28 -1.27
CA LEU A 54 7.67 12.89 -2.44
C LEU A 54 7.59 14.00 -3.47
N ARG A 55 7.61 13.62 -4.74
CA ARG A 55 7.40 14.51 -5.88
C ARG A 55 6.19 14.04 -6.66
N ARG A 56 5.39 14.95 -7.18
CA ARG A 56 4.30 14.58 -8.06
C ARG A 56 4.87 14.02 -9.36
N THR A 57 4.32 12.90 -9.84
CA THR A 57 4.71 12.32 -11.12
C THR A 57 4.31 13.28 -12.25
N SER A 58 5.19 13.46 -13.22
CA SER A 58 4.88 14.22 -14.43
C SER A 58 3.89 13.44 -15.29
N GLY A 59 2.76 14.06 -15.65
CA GLY A 59 1.72 13.45 -16.49
C GLY A 59 0.31 13.79 -16.01
N TRP A 60 -0.69 13.07 -16.53
CA TRP A 60 -2.11 13.23 -16.15
C TRP A 60 -2.47 12.64 -14.78
N THR A 61 -1.68 11.68 -14.30
CA THR A 61 -1.95 11.00 -13.03
C THR A 61 -1.67 11.91 -11.84
N ARG A 62 -2.45 11.77 -10.76
CA ARG A 62 -2.21 12.49 -9.49
C ARG A 62 -1.23 11.76 -8.56
N ASP A 63 -0.43 10.85 -9.11
CA ASP A 63 0.48 9.96 -8.38
C ASP A 63 1.73 10.70 -7.88
N TYR A 64 2.36 10.11 -6.87
CA TYR A 64 3.60 10.61 -6.27
C TYR A 64 4.71 9.59 -6.40
N ILE A 65 5.95 10.06 -6.50
CA ILE A 65 7.16 9.23 -6.58
C ILE A 65 8.25 9.76 -5.64
N GLY A 66 9.04 8.85 -5.07
CA GLY A 66 10.15 9.17 -4.17
C GLY A 66 11.13 8.01 -4.02
N LEU A 67 12.11 8.19 -3.13
CA LEU A 67 13.01 7.11 -2.71
C LEU A 67 12.26 6.17 -1.76
N CYS A 68 12.47 4.88 -1.94
CA CYS A 68 11.87 3.84 -1.12
C CYS A 68 12.48 3.84 0.28
N PRO A 69 11.66 3.92 1.34
CA PRO A 69 12.16 3.83 2.71
C PRO A 69 12.51 2.39 3.12
N PHE A 70 12.18 1.40 2.29
CA PHE A 70 12.27 -0.03 2.64
C PHE A 70 13.48 -0.75 2.05
N HIS A 71 14.24 -0.08 1.18
CA HIS A 71 15.52 -0.59 0.68
C HIS A 71 16.41 0.59 0.26
N GLN A 72 17.72 0.36 0.19
CA GLN A 72 18.66 1.41 -0.18
C GLN A 72 18.74 1.54 -1.70
N GLU A 73 18.39 2.72 -2.24
CA GLU A 73 18.46 3.02 -3.68
C GLU A 73 18.93 4.45 -3.94
N ARG A 74 19.40 4.71 -5.17
CA ARG A 74 19.84 6.04 -5.62
C ARG A 74 18.82 6.76 -6.51
N HIS A 75 17.95 5.99 -7.18
CA HIS A 75 16.94 6.51 -8.08
C HIS A 75 15.55 6.27 -7.48
N PRO A 76 14.61 7.22 -7.59
CA PRO A 76 13.29 7.07 -6.98
C PRO A 76 12.48 5.96 -7.68
N SER A 77 12.15 4.90 -6.95
CA SER A 77 11.32 3.80 -7.47
C SER A 77 10.03 3.58 -6.66
N PHE A 78 9.85 4.29 -5.55
CA PHE A 78 8.67 4.21 -4.71
C PHE A 78 7.57 5.13 -5.25
N ARG A 79 6.44 4.56 -5.63
CA ARG A 79 5.27 5.25 -6.17
C ARG A 79 4.05 5.09 -5.28
N ILE A 80 3.31 6.16 -5.10
CA ILE A 80 1.97 6.18 -4.48
C ILE A 80 0.95 6.41 -5.58
N VAL A 81 0.01 5.48 -5.72
CA VAL A 81 -1.11 5.57 -6.66
C VAL A 81 -2.34 6.04 -5.89
N VAL A 82 -2.67 7.33 -6.03
CA VAL A 82 -3.63 8.00 -5.15
C VAL A 82 -5.04 7.44 -5.31
N GLU A 83 -5.48 7.24 -6.54
CA GLU A 83 -6.82 6.72 -6.85
C GLU A 83 -7.05 5.32 -6.28
N LYS A 84 -5.99 4.49 -6.30
CA LYS A 84 -6.04 3.12 -5.79
C LYS A 84 -5.72 3.01 -4.29
N LYS A 85 -5.31 4.11 -3.64
CA LYS A 85 -4.88 4.17 -2.23
C LYS A 85 -3.81 3.12 -1.85
N ILE A 86 -2.87 2.88 -2.76
CA ILE A 86 -1.77 1.90 -2.58
C ILE A 86 -0.42 2.54 -2.86
N PHE A 87 0.63 1.91 -2.35
CA PHE A 87 2.00 2.16 -2.78
C PHE A 87 2.59 0.92 -3.44
N CYS A 88 3.57 1.15 -4.31
CA CYS A 88 4.43 0.13 -4.85
C CYS A 88 5.85 0.67 -4.99
N CYS A 89 6.85 -0.20 -4.90
CA CYS A 89 8.22 0.14 -5.24
C CYS A 89 8.71 -0.83 -6.30
N TYR A 90 9.07 -0.30 -7.45
CA TYR A 90 9.53 -1.10 -8.58
C TYR A 90 10.95 -1.65 -8.39
N GLY A 91 11.75 -1.06 -7.48
CA GLY A 91 13.10 -1.54 -7.18
C GLY A 91 13.14 -2.81 -6.34
N CYS A 92 12.37 -2.88 -5.25
CA CYS A 92 12.36 -4.04 -4.35
C CYS A 92 11.06 -4.85 -4.35
N GLY A 93 10.05 -4.44 -5.13
CA GLY A 93 8.79 -5.16 -5.27
C GLY A 93 7.82 -5.04 -4.09
N VAL A 94 8.13 -4.22 -3.07
CA VAL A 94 7.20 -3.98 -1.96
C VAL A 94 5.96 -3.27 -2.45
N PHE A 95 4.82 -3.71 -1.93
CA PHE A 95 3.47 -3.25 -2.31
C PHE A 95 2.58 -3.30 -1.08
N GLY A 96 1.62 -2.38 -0.99
CA GLY A 96 0.61 -2.44 0.06
C GLY A 96 -0.26 -1.19 0.14
N ASP A 97 -1.13 -1.19 1.14
CA ASP A 97 -1.96 -0.04 1.51
C ASP A 97 -1.31 0.82 2.62
N VAL A 98 -2.10 1.72 3.20
CA VAL A 98 -1.65 2.59 4.30
C VAL A 98 -1.32 1.85 5.60
N PHE A 99 -1.98 0.72 5.88
CA PHE A 99 -1.62 -0.12 7.02
C PHE A 99 -0.31 -0.82 6.74
N ASP A 100 -0.12 -1.40 5.55
CA ASP A 100 1.14 -2.04 5.16
C ASP A 100 2.31 -1.06 5.28
N PHE A 101 2.12 0.19 4.86
CA PHE A 101 3.15 1.22 4.96
C PHE A 101 3.56 1.48 6.42
N ILE A 102 2.59 1.75 7.31
CA ILE A 102 2.85 2.02 8.73
C ILE A 102 3.42 0.80 9.45
N MET A 103 2.89 -0.39 9.16
CA MET A 103 3.41 -1.64 9.72
C MET A 103 4.90 -1.80 9.40
N ARG A 104 5.31 -1.52 8.16
CA ARG A 104 6.70 -1.67 7.74
C ARG A 104 7.60 -0.57 8.31
N ILE A 105 7.17 0.69 8.22
CA ILE A 105 8.04 1.83 8.57
C ILE A 105 8.20 2.01 10.08
N ASN A 106 7.16 1.70 10.86
CA ASN A 106 7.20 1.78 12.32
C ASN A 106 7.40 0.42 13.00
N ARG A 107 7.50 -0.66 12.22
CA ARG A 107 7.54 -2.06 12.73
C ARG A 107 6.34 -2.39 13.62
N PHE A 108 5.17 -1.82 13.30
CA PHE A 108 3.93 -2.05 14.02
C PHE A 108 3.28 -3.37 13.59
N SER A 109 2.66 -4.04 14.55
CA SER A 109 1.63 -5.04 14.27
C SER A 109 0.40 -4.38 13.64
N PHE A 110 -0.46 -5.17 12.99
CA PHE A 110 -1.68 -4.64 12.39
C PHE A 110 -2.57 -3.89 13.39
N VAL A 111 -2.72 -4.42 14.61
CA VAL A 111 -3.53 -3.79 15.67
C VAL A 111 -2.95 -2.44 16.10
N GLU A 112 -1.63 -2.32 16.16
CA GLU A 112 -0.94 -1.05 16.46
C GLU A 112 -1.12 -0.06 15.31
N SER A 113 -1.03 -0.50 14.06
CA SER A 113 -1.28 0.34 12.89
C SER A 113 -2.72 0.86 12.84
N VAL A 114 -3.71 0.02 13.18
CA VAL A 114 -5.11 0.45 13.29
C VAL A 114 -5.28 1.50 14.38
N LYS A 115 -4.66 1.31 15.56
CA LYS A 115 -4.68 2.31 16.64
C LYS A 115 -4.02 3.63 16.22
N TYR A 116 -2.85 3.54 15.57
CA TYR A 116 -2.09 4.72 15.15
C TYR A 116 -2.86 5.54 14.12
N LEU A 117 -3.35 4.89 13.07
CA LEU A 117 -4.11 5.57 12.01
C LEU A 117 -5.47 6.03 12.51
N GLY A 118 -6.18 5.23 13.32
CA GLY A 118 -7.48 5.62 13.86
C GLY A 118 -7.41 6.85 14.77
N LYS A 119 -6.34 6.99 15.57
CA LYS A 119 -6.09 8.21 16.35
C LYS A 119 -5.78 9.40 15.45
N ARG A 120 -4.93 9.20 14.42
CA ARG A 120 -4.56 10.26 13.47
C ARG A 120 -5.75 10.77 12.68
N SER A 121 -6.69 9.90 12.33
CA SER A 121 -7.90 10.25 11.58
C SER A 121 -9.08 10.68 12.48
N GLY A 122 -8.92 10.67 13.81
CA GLY A 122 -10.00 10.99 14.76
C GLY A 122 -11.18 10.01 14.77
N ILE A 123 -10.96 8.77 14.33
CA ILE A 123 -11.99 7.71 14.27
C ILE A 123 -11.97 6.84 15.54
N LEU A 124 -10.81 6.74 16.20
CA LEU A 124 -10.61 6.05 17.48
C LEU A 124 -10.24 7.04 18.57
#